data_AF-A0A6B2VC71-F1
#
_entry.id   AF-A0A6B2VC71-F1
#
_cell.length_a   1.000
_cell.length_b   1.000
_cell.length_c   1.000
_cell.angle_alpha   90.00
_cell.angle_beta   90.00
_cell.angle_gamma   90.00
#
_symmetry.space_group_name_H-M   'P 1'
#
loop_
_entity.id
_entity.type
_entity.pdbx_description
1 polymer ?
#
loop_
_entity_poly.entity_id
_entity_poly.type
_entity_poly.pdbx_seq_one_letter_code
_entity_poly.pdbx_strand_id
1 'polypeptide(L)'
;GAAEAAGEALTRLVARETAAVGLEVYSVRPARVEYAPEVADAMHRRSVAALDARDRAGALTSVVDSVEDTVTRLTMRGLVDLDAGERKVLVRDLTVAFCAGRRETSP
;
A
#
# COMPACT_ATOMS: atom_id res chain seq x y z
N GLY A 1 13.75 -11.88 12.89
CA GLY A 1 12.58 -10.99 12.64
C GLY A 1 11.54 -11.11 13.76
N ALA A 2 10.45 -10.32 13.77
CA ALA A 2 9.47 -10.34 14.87
C ALA A 2 8.86 -11.73 15.15
N ALA A 3 8.58 -12.51 14.09
CA ALA A 3 8.07 -13.88 14.20
C ALA A 3 9.09 -14.87 14.81
N GLU A 4 10.37 -14.69 14.50
CA GLU A 4 11.47 -15.51 15.02
C GLU A 4 11.70 -15.24 16.51
N ALA A 5 11.70 -13.96 16.92
CA ALA A 5 11.77 -13.56 18.32
C ALA A 5 10.58 -14.09 19.14
N ALA A 6 9.37 -14.10 18.56
CA ALA A 6 8.20 -14.71 19.19
C ALA A 6 8.35 -16.23 19.32
N GLY A 7 8.88 -16.92 18.30
CA GLY A 7 9.17 -18.35 18.34
C GLY A 7 10.19 -18.72 19.41
N GLU A 8 11.27 -17.96 19.56
CA GLU A 8 12.27 -18.15 20.62
C GLU A 8 11.67 -17.92 22.02
N ALA A 9 10.86 -16.87 22.18
CA ALA A 9 10.18 -16.58 23.44
C ALA A 9 9.22 -17.71 23.83
N LEU A 10 8.41 -18.18 22.88
CA LEU A 10 7.49 -19.30 23.08
C LEU A 10 8.24 -20.61 23.35
N THR A 11 9.35 -20.86 22.66
CA THR A 11 10.20 -22.05 22.89
C THR A 11 10.69 -22.08 24.32
N ARG A 12 11.22 -20.97 24.85
CA ARG A 12 11.65 -20.87 26.25
C ARG A 12 10.50 -21.06 27.24
N LEU A 13 9.34 -20.46 26.96
CA LEU A 13 8.16 -20.58 27.84
C LEU A 13 7.65 -22.01 27.90
N VAL A 14 7.45 -22.66 26.76
CA VAL A 14 6.94 -24.03 26.67
C VAL A 14 7.95 -25.00 27.26
N ALA A 15 9.25 -24.88 26.93
CA ALA A 15 10.29 -25.71 27.52
C ALA A 15 10.32 -25.64 29.06
N ARG A 16 10.15 -24.44 29.63
CA ARG A 16 10.09 -24.26 31.08
C ARG A 16 8.87 -24.93 31.69
N GLU A 17 7.69 -24.80 31.08
CA GLU A 17 6.43 -25.34 31.60
C GLU A 17 6.41 -26.88 31.52
N THR A 18 6.99 -27.46 30.47
CA THR A 18 6.98 -28.90 30.24
C THR A 18 8.12 -29.65 30.93
N ALA A 19 9.08 -28.95 31.54
CA ALA A 19 10.22 -29.56 32.22
C ALA A 19 9.79 -30.49 33.37
N ALA A 20 8.73 -30.16 34.10
CA ALA A 20 8.23 -30.95 35.23
C ALA A 20 7.74 -32.35 34.83
N VAL A 21 7.37 -32.55 33.56
CA VAL A 21 6.91 -33.84 33.01
C VAL A 21 7.98 -34.51 32.13
N GLY A 22 9.20 -33.98 32.11
CA GLY A 22 10.35 -34.58 31.41
C GLY A 22 10.34 -34.43 29.89
N LEU A 23 9.58 -33.47 29.34
CA LEU A 23 9.57 -33.20 27.90
C LEU A 23 10.65 -32.19 27.52
N GLU A 24 11.42 -32.53 26.48
CA GLU A 24 12.41 -31.63 25.87
C GLU A 24 11.80 -30.93 24.64
N VAL A 25 11.87 -29.60 24.63
CA VAL A 25 11.27 -28.77 23.58
C VAL A 25 12.37 -28.07 22.79
N TYR A 26 12.55 -28.49 21.54
CA TYR A 26 13.59 -27.93 20.66
C TYR A 26 13.17 -26.61 19.99
N SER A 27 11.91 -26.52 19.55
CA SER A 27 11.39 -25.31 18.90
C SER A 27 9.88 -25.23 18.96
N VAL A 28 9.37 -24.00 19.01
CA VAL A 28 7.95 -23.67 18.86
C VAL A 28 7.77 -22.78 17.64
N ARG A 29 6.87 -23.17 16.74
CA ARG A 29 6.44 -22.36 15.60
C ARG A 29 4.97 -21.96 15.80
N PRO A 30 4.65 -20.65 15.86
CA PRO A 30 3.27 -20.21 15.87
C PRO A 30 2.56 -20.66 14.59
N ALA A 31 1.41 -21.33 14.72
CA ALA A 31 0.59 -21.72 13.56
C ALA A 31 -0.12 -20.51 12.93
N ARG A 32 -0.52 -19.53 13.74
CA ARG A 32 -1.14 -18.26 13.34
C ARG A 32 -0.71 -17.16 14.30
N VAL A 33 -0.64 -15.92 13.80
CA VAL A 33 -0.40 -14.72 14.60
C VAL A 33 -1.50 -13.74 14.26
N GLU A 34 -2.33 -13.43 15.23
CA GLU A 34 -3.47 -12.53 15.08
C GLU A 34 -3.45 -11.48 16.18
N TYR A 35 -4.10 -10.35 15.90
CA TYR A 35 -4.33 -9.32 16.88
C TYR A 35 -5.33 -9.79 17.95
N ALA A 36 -5.12 -9.37 19.19
CA ALA A 36 -6.08 -9.57 20.26
C ALA A 36 -7.43 -8.89 19.91
N PRO A 37 -8.57 -9.44 20.35
CA PRO A 37 -9.89 -8.97 19.93
C PRO A 37 -10.13 -7.48 20.23
N GLU A 38 -9.55 -6.96 21.32
CA GLU A 38 -9.68 -5.55 21.72
C GLU A 38 -9.04 -4.59 20.72
N VAL A 39 -8.06 -5.04 19.93
CA VAL A 39 -7.32 -4.22 18.96
C VAL A 39 -7.50 -4.66 17.52
N ALA A 40 -8.08 -5.84 17.27
CA ALA A 40 -8.21 -6.42 15.94
C ALA A 40 -8.95 -5.48 14.96
N ASP A 41 -10.12 -4.96 15.35
CA ASP A 41 -10.90 -4.04 14.51
C ASP A 41 -10.16 -2.73 14.25
N ALA A 42 -9.49 -2.19 15.26
CA ALA A 42 -8.71 -0.95 15.12
C ALA A 42 -7.54 -1.14 14.16
N MET A 43 -6.84 -2.28 14.25
CA MET A 43 -5.75 -2.64 13.35
C MET A 43 -6.26 -2.92 11.94
N HIS A 44 -7.41 -3.58 11.80
CA HIS A 44 -8.03 -3.82 10.50
C HIS A 44 -8.40 -2.50 9.81
N ARG A 45 -9.10 -1.58 10.50
CA ARG A 45 -9.41 -0.25 9.97
C ARG A 45 -8.16 0.53 9.58
N ARG A 46 -7.10 0.48 10.41
CA ARG A 46 -5.81 1.11 10.08
C ARG A 46 -5.16 0.51 8.84
N SER A 47 -5.19 -0.82 8.70
CA SER A 47 -4.65 -1.53 7.54
C SER A 47 -5.39 -1.11 6.27
N VAL A 48 -6.73 -1.11 6.30
CA VAL A 48 -7.58 -0.66 5.18
C VAL A 48 -7.30 0.81 4.84
N ALA A 49 -7.24 1.70 5.82
CA ALA A 49 -6.93 3.12 5.58
C ALA A 49 -5.53 3.33 4.98
N ALA A 50 -4.54 2.51 5.39
CA ALA A 50 -3.20 2.55 4.83
C ALA A 50 -3.17 2.02 3.39
N LEU A 51 -3.94 0.97 3.08
CA LEU A 51 -4.11 0.45 1.73
C LEU A 51 -4.74 1.52 0.83
N ASP A 52 -5.88 2.07 1.25
CA ASP A 52 -6.58 3.13 0.52
C ASP A 52 -5.69 4.37 0.29
N ALA A 53 -4.87 4.75 1.27
CA ALA A 53 -3.90 5.83 1.09
C ALA A 53 -2.83 5.52 0.03
N ARG A 54 -2.34 4.27 -0.02
CA ARG A 54 -1.38 3.82 -1.04
C ARG A 54 -2.01 3.79 -2.42
N ASP A 55 -3.23 3.28 -2.51
CA ASP A 55 -3.97 3.19 -3.78
C ASP A 55 -4.27 4.59 -4.32
N ARG A 56 -4.69 5.52 -3.46
CA ARG A 56 -4.87 6.93 -3.82
C ARG A 56 -3.57 7.59 -4.29
N ALA A 57 -2.44 7.30 -3.64
CA ALA A 57 -1.14 7.81 -4.07
C ALA A 57 -0.76 7.27 -5.47
N GLY A 58 -0.90 5.96 -5.69
CA GLY A 58 -0.63 5.32 -6.98
C GLY A 58 -1.54 5.84 -8.10
N ALA A 59 -2.82 6.08 -7.80
CA ALA A 59 -3.75 6.66 -8.75
C ALA A 59 -3.34 8.07 -9.20
N LEU A 60 -2.84 8.91 -8.29
CA LEU A 60 -2.34 10.25 -8.62
C LEU A 60 -1.07 10.20 -9.47
N THR A 61 -0.12 9.32 -9.15
CA THR A 61 1.08 9.10 -9.97
C THR A 61 0.69 8.73 -11.40
N SER A 62 -0.22 7.76 -11.57
CA SER A 62 -0.70 7.35 -12.89
C SER A 62 -1.34 8.49 -13.69
N VAL A 63 -2.04 9.42 -13.03
CA VAL A 63 -2.61 10.61 -13.71
C VAL A 63 -1.50 11.54 -14.19
N VAL A 64 -0.51 11.84 -13.35
CA VAL A 64 0.61 12.72 -13.73
C VAL A 64 1.39 12.12 -14.91
N ASP A 65 1.69 10.83 -14.85
CA ASP A 65 2.37 10.12 -15.93
C ASP A 65 1.57 10.21 -17.24
N SER A 66 0.24 10.00 -17.17
CA SER A 66 -0.65 10.08 -18.34
C SER A 66 -0.71 11.48 -18.96
N VAL A 67 -0.68 12.52 -18.11
CA VAL A 67 -0.65 13.92 -18.56
C VAL A 67 0.68 14.24 -19.24
N GLU A 68 1.80 13.87 -18.64
CA GLU A 68 3.15 14.06 -19.20
C GLU A 68 3.28 13.38 -20.57
N ASP A 69 2.86 12.12 -20.64
CA ASP A 69 2.83 11.32 -21.86
C ASP A 69 2.01 12.01 -22.98
N THR A 70 0.84 12.52 -22.62
CA THR A 70 -0.08 13.15 -23.57
C THR A 70 0.48 14.45 -24.11
N VAL A 71 0.99 15.32 -23.24
CA VAL A 71 1.63 16.58 -23.64
C VAL A 71 2.83 16.31 -24.55
N THR A 72 3.68 15.36 -24.15
CA THR A 72 4.86 14.97 -24.94
C THR A 72 4.47 14.47 -26.33
N ARG A 73 3.46 13.58 -26.43
CA ARG A 73 2.97 13.08 -27.72
C ARG A 73 2.37 14.16 -28.61
N LEU A 74 1.63 15.12 -28.04
CA LEU A 74 1.04 16.23 -28.80
C LEU A 74 2.14 17.14 -29.37
N THR A 75 3.15 17.49 -28.56
CA THR A 75 4.28 18.31 -29.00
C THR A 75 5.11 17.60 -30.05
N MET A 76 5.46 16.31 -29.86
CA MET A 76 6.25 15.54 -30.83
C MET A 76 5.56 15.41 -32.20
N ARG A 77 4.23 15.41 -32.23
CA ARG A 77 3.45 15.36 -33.48
C ARG A 77 3.25 16.74 -34.12
N GLY A 78 3.75 17.81 -33.52
CA GLY A 78 3.54 19.18 -33.99
C GLY A 78 2.07 19.62 -33.91
N LEU A 79 1.25 18.96 -33.09
CA LEU A 79 -0.18 19.29 -32.96
C LEU A 79 -0.39 20.51 -32.06
N VAL A 80 0.60 20.86 -31.25
CA VAL A 80 0.58 22.00 -30.34
C VAL A 80 1.95 22.67 -30.33
N ASP A 81 1.98 23.99 -30.41
CA ASP A 81 3.15 24.83 -30.11
C ASP A 81 2.72 25.82 -29.03
N LEU A 82 3.06 25.49 -27.79
CA LEU A 82 2.49 26.13 -26.60
C LEU A 82 3.54 26.95 -25.91
N ASP A 83 3.19 28.19 -25.59
CA ASP A 83 3.96 28.98 -24.64
C ASP A 83 3.83 28.42 -23.20
N ALA A 84 4.58 29.00 -22.27
CA ALA A 84 4.59 28.54 -20.88
C ALA A 84 3.24 28.73 -20.15
N GLY A 85 2.41 29.68 -20.57
CA GLY A 85 1.06 29.92 -20.06
C GLY A 85 0.07 28.90 -20.60
N GLU A 86 0.04 28.72 -21.92
CA GLU A 86 -0.84 27.76 -22.60
C GLU A 86 -0.56 26.33 -22.14
N ARG A 87 0.72 25.97 -21.95
CA ARG A 87 1.12 24.68 -21.38
C ARG A 87 0.52 24.44 -19.98
N LYS A 88 0.50 25.45 -19.11
CA LYS A 88 -0.07 25.32 -17.75
C LYS A 88 -1.58 25.05 -17.81
N VAL A 89 -2.28 25.72 -18.72
CA VAL A 89 -3.72 25.52 -18.93
C VAL A 89 -3.98 24.10 -19.42
N LEU A 90 -3.26 23.63 -20.45
CA LEU A 90 -3.42 22.28 -20.97
C LEU A 90 -3.14 21.20 -19.90
N VAL A 91 -2.05 21.34 -19.14
CA VAL A 91 -1.71 20.40 -18.05
C VAL A 91 -2.82 20.35 -17.00
N ARG A 92 -3.37 21.51 -16.60
CA ARG A 92 -4.50 21.58 -15.67
C ARG A 92 -5.72 20.84 -16.23
N ASP A 93 -6.11 21.14 -17.46
CA ASP A 93 -7.33 20.60 -18.06
C ASP A 93 -7.21 19.09 -18.29
N LEU A 94 -6.05 18.61 -18.75
CA LEU A 94 -5.77 17.18 -18.84
C LEU A 94 -5.79 16.51 -17.46
N THR A 95 -5.18 17.11 -16.44
CA THR A 95 -5.19 16.56 -15.07
C THR A 95 -6.62 16.41 -14.56
N VAL A 96 -7.48 17.42 -14.78
CA VAL A 96 -8.89 17.37 -14.42
C VAL A 96 -9.62 16.26 -15.20
N ALA A 97 -9.41 16.18 -16.52
CA ALA A 97 -10.05 15.17 -17.37
C ALA A 97 -9.65 13.73 -16.99
N PHE A 98 -8.36 13.46 -16.76
CA PHE A 98 -7.88 12.15 -16.32
C PHE A 98 -8.37 11.80 -14.92
N CYS A 99 -8.39 12.76 -13.98
CA CYS A 99 -8.98 12.54 -12.66
C CYS A 99 -10.49 12.23 -12.72
N ALA A 100 -11.23 12.90 -13.61
CA ALA A 100 -12.66 12.71 -13.78
C ALA A 100 -12.97 11.33 -14.41
N GLY A 101 -12.30 10.98 -15.52
CA GLY A 101 -12.50 9.68 -16.20
C GLY A 101 -12.14 8.48 -15.33
N ARG A 102 -11.20 8.63 -14.38
CA ARG A 102 -10.90 7.58 -13.38
C ARG A 102 -12.01 7.34 -12.37
N ARG A 103 -12.84 8.33 -12.04
CA ARG A 103 -13.97 8.13 -11.11
C ARG A 103 -15.08 7.27 -11.70
N GLU A 104 -15.21 7.25 -13.02
CA GLU A 104 -16.22 6.45 -13.73
C GLU A 104 -15.82 4.98 -13.91
N THR A 105 -14.53 4.66 -13.78
CA THR A 105 -13.98 3.30 -13.98
C THR A 105 -13.76 2.52 -12.67
N SER A 106 -14.17 3.05 -11.52
CA SER A 106 -14.18 2.31 -10.27
C SER A 106 -15.54 1.58 -10.13
N PRO A 107 -15.57 0.24 -10.09
CA PRO A 107 -16.81 -0.51 -9.83
C PRO A 107 -17.32 -0.29 -8.40
#